data_AF-A0A535SLW1-F1
#
_entry.id   AF-A0A535SLW1-F1
#
_cell.length_a   1.000
_cell.length_b   1.000
_cell.length_c   1.000
_cell.angle_alpha   90.00
_cell.angle_beta   90.00
_cell.angle_gamma   90.00
#
_symmetry.space_group_name_H-M   'P 1'
#
loop_
_entity.id
_entity.type
_entity.pdbx_description
1 polymer ?
#
loop_
_entity_poly.entity_id
_entity_poly.type
_entity_poly.pdbx_seq_one_letter_code
_entity_poly.pdbx_strand_id
1 'polypeptide(L)'
;MKDNKRSSGLVEPVSTKAEQQLPGDTLPKANAEEEARHLLKRTPGSYLLNQVYGLWVFSSLFLLTVLVTRKLPVAEYGVYAVSLAAFNTIAYIVALGLEDATTTFVPRVFAEHGKAAAAVLIRRLLVLRLAILVLSLTLMLLALPVLASLIVAIPYSGTAGIAAGLRDPVLLSHITPIAVYVLGNGVSSLITAVCASLMRMRFVFVVGGLTQLALLVLSFFVLQLGWGTNGVLWLFAICSLFNAAAFLFWLTPFLFERKRPQQPL
;
A
#
# COMPACT_ATOMS: atom_id res chain seq x y z
N MET A 1 35.90 -6.74 -71.70
CA MET A 1 35.35 -5.95 -70.58
C MET A 1 34.81 -6.93 -69.54
N LYS A 2 35.00 -6.78 -68.21
CA LYS A 2 34.59 -5.69 -67.29
C LYS A 2 33.07 -5.52 -67.23
N ASP A 3 32.40 -5.35 -66.08
CA ASP A 3 32.81 -5.24 -64.64
C ASP A 3 31.52 -5.43 -63.78
N ASN A 4 31.44 -5.80 -62.48
CA ASN A 4 32.36 -6.30 -61.42
C ASN A 4 31.48 -6.78 -60.20
N LYS A 5 32.06 -7.32 -59.10
CA LYS A 5 31.46 -7.55 -57.73
C LYS A 5 30.42 -8.71 -57.60
N ARG A 6 30.16 -9.34 -56.43
CA ARG A 6 30.73 -9.22 -55.06
C ARG A 6 30.57 -10.53 -54.24
N SER A 7 31.59 -10.86 -53.44
CA SER A 7 31.57 -11.58 -52.14
C SER A 7 30.29 -12.36 -51.73
N SER A 8 30.30 -13.68 -51.88
CA SER A 8 29.49 -14.55 -51.00
C SER A 8 30.20 -14.67 -49.64
N GLY A 9 29.68 -13.99 -48.62
CA GLY A 9 30.22 -14.06 -47.27
C GLY A 9 29.88 -15.40 -46.62
N LEU A 10 30.90 -16.17 -46.21
CA LEU A 10 30.74 -17.30 -45.31
C LEU A 10 30.31 -16.78 -43.93
N VAL A 11 29.01 -16.83 -43.64
CA VAL A 11 28.52 -16.68 -42.28
C VAL A 11 28.69 -18.04 -41.60
N GLU A 12 29.77 -18.19 -40.85
CA GLU A 12 29.90 -19.31 -39.92
C GLU A 12 28.72 -19.29 -38.93
N PRO A 13 28.11 -20.44 -38.59
CA PRO A 13 27.12 -20.51 -37.54
C PRO A 13 27.83 -20.27 -36.19
N VAL A 14 27.81 -19.02 -35.72
CA VAL A 14 28.34 -18.62 -34.41
C VAL A 14 27.77 -19.57 -33.36
N SER A 15 28.63 -20.36 -32.73
CA SER A 15 28.21 -21.45 -31.86
C SER A 15 27.37 -20.90 -30.71
N THR A 16 26.11 -21.31 -30.63
CA THR A 16 25.14 -20.88 -29.60
C THR A 16 25.45 -21.52 -28.25
N LYS A 17 26.66 -21.28 -27.74
CA LYS A 17 27.23 -21.86 -26.51
C LYS A 17 27.56 -20.78 -25.47
N ALA A 18 26.75 -19.73 -25.48
CA ALA A 18 26.74 -18.65 -24.50
C ALA A 18 25.32 -18.13 -24.27
N GLU A 19 24.34 -19.03 -24.06
CA GLU A 19 23.18 -18.65 -23.23
C GLU A 19 23.73 -18.35 -21.84
N GLN A 20 23.96 -17.07 -21.58
CA GLN A 20 24.59 -16.58 -20.36
C GLN A 20 23.58 -16.63 -19.21
N GLN A 21 23.38 -17.85 -18.71
CA GLN A 21 22.31 -18.27 -17.81
C GLN A 21 22.21 -17.33 -16.59
N LEU A 22 21.23 -16.41 -16.63
CA LEU A 22 21.05 -15.45 -15.55
C LEU A 22 20.67 -16.18 -14.25
N PRO A 23 21.11 -15.69 -13.07
CA PRO A 23 20.82 -16.29 -11.78
C PRO A 23 19.35 -16.08 -11.36
N GLY A 24 18.44 -16.76 -12.05
CA GLY A 24 16.99 -16.68 -11.88
C GLY A 24 16.23 -17.96 -12.30
N ASP A 25 16.69 -18.67 -13.33
CA ASP A 25 16.07 -19.89 -13.90
C ASP A 25 16.21 -21.15 -13.01
N THR A 26 15.85 -21.03 -11.73
CA THR A 26 16.01 -22.10 -10.72
C THR A 26 14.72 -22.88 -10.41
N LEU A 27 13.74 -22.83 -11.32
CA LEU A 27 12.54 -23.68 -11.31
C LEU A 27 12.38 -24.39 -12.66
N PRO A 28 12.05 -25.70 -12.66
CA PRO A 28 11.56 -26.36 -13.87
C PRO A 28 10.32 -25.65 -14.39
N LYS A 29 10.21 -25.44 -15.71
CA LYS A 29 9.09 -24.70 -16.34
C LYS A 29 7.71 -25.25 -15.95
N ALA A 30 7.61 -26.57 -15.73
CA ALA A 30 6.39 -27.21 -15.24
C ALA A 30 5.89 -26.66 -13.87
N ASN A 31 6.80 -26.35 -12.95
CA ASN A 31 6.45 -25.81 -11.62
C ASN A 31 5.94 -24.36 -11.73
N ALA A 32 6.56 -23.56 -12.61
CA ALA A 32 6.13 -22.20 -12.90
C ALA A 32 4.73 -22.18 -13.55
N GLU A 33 4.48 -23.08 -14.51
CA GLU A 33 3.14 -23.27 -15.08
C GLU A 33 2.11 -23.71 -14.04
N GLU A 34 2.47 -24.57 -13.07
CA GLU A 34 1.55 -25.01 -12.02
C GLU A 34 1.21 -23.89 -11.02
N GLU A 35 2.20 -23.12 -10.54
CA GLU A 35 1.93 -21.94 -9.69
C GLU A 35 1.08 -20.89 -10.43
N ALA A 36 1.32 -20.67 -11.73
CA ALA A 36 0.50 -19.77 -12.57
C ALA A 36 -0.93 -20.29 -12.78
N ARG A 37 -1.12 -21.57 -13.12
CA ARG A 37 -2.45 -22.21 -13.25
C ARG A 37 -3.23 -22.16 -11.93
N HIS A 38 -2.54 -22.28 -10.80
CA HIS A 38 -3.14 -22.19 -9.46
C HIS A 38 -3.57 -20.77 -9.08
N LEU A 39 -2.85 -19.72 -9.53
CA LEU A 39 -3.35 -18.34 -9.46
C LEU A 39 -4.59 -18.15 -10.34
N LEU A 40 -4.56 -18.57 -11.61
CA LEU A 40 -5.68 -18.42 -12.54
C LEU A 40 -6.99 -19.06 -12.04
N LYS A 41 -6.91 -20.24 -11.41
CA LYS A 41 -8.05 -20.90 -10.74
C LYS A 41 -8.67 -20.08 -9.60
N ARG A 42 -7.91 -19.15 -8.99
CA ARG A 42 -8.36 -18.29 -7.87
C ARG A 42 -8.90 -16.93 -8.35
N THR A 43 -8.55 -16.50 -9.56
CA THR A 43 -8.87 -15.16 -10.08
C THR A 43 -10.37 -14.84 -10.04
N PRO A 44 -11.31 -15.69 -10.52
CA PRO A 44 -12.73 -15.31 -10.60
C PRO A 44 -13.35 -15.04 -9.21
N GLY A 45 -13.11 -15.95 -8.26
CA GLY A 45 -13.60 -15.78 -6.89
C GLY A 45 -12.91 -14.65 -6.13
N SER A 46 -11.63 -14.40 -6.41
CA SER A 46 -10.89 -13.28 -5.80
C SER A 46 -11.34 -11.93 -6.35
N TYR A 47 -11.64 -11.85 -7.64
CA TYR A 47 -12.20 -10.66 -8.29
C TYR A 47 -13.57 -10.30 -7.71
N LEU A 48 -14.50 -11.26 -7.61
CA LEU A 48 -15.82 -11.03 -7.02
C LEU A 48 -15.72 -10.55 -5.56
N LEU A 49 -14.84 -11.17 -4.76
CA LEU A 49 -14.58 -10.73 -3.38
C LEU A 49 -13.95 -9.33 -3.32
N ASN A 50 -13.11 -8.94 -4.29
CA ASN A 50 -12.58 -7.58 -4.38
C ASN A 50 -13.67 -6.56 -4.70
N GLN A 51 -14.60 -6.87 -5.60
CA GLN A 51 -15.72 -5.97 -5.93
C GLN A 51 -16.69 -5.81 -4.74
N VAL A 52 -17.04 -6.92 -4.06
CA VAL A 52 -17.88 -6.86 -2.86
C VAL A 52 -17.18 -6.14 -1.71
N TYR A 53 -15.87 -6.32 -1.54
CA TYR A 53 -15.06 -5.56 -0.57
C TYR A 53 -15.04 -4.05 -0.88
N GLY A 54 -14.77 -3.67 -2.13
CA GLY A 54 -14.75 -2.27 -2.57
C GLY A 54 -16.11 -1.59 -2.38
N LEU A 55 -17.19 -2.27 -2.74
CA LEU A 55 -18.56 -1.80 -2.50
C LEU A 55 -18.86 -1.64 -1.00
N TRP A 56 -18.47 -2.61 -0.17
CA TRP A 56 -18.65 -2.52 1.29
C TRP A 56 -17.90 -1.33 1.91
N VAL A 57 -16.62 -1.15 1.54
CA VAL A 57 -15.81 -0.02 2.01
C VAL A 57 -16.42 1.31 1.55
N PHE A 58 -16.82 1.43 0.29
CA PHE A 58 -17.48 2.62 -0.24
C PHE A 58 -18.79 2.94 0.49
N SER A 59 -19.70 1.96 0.62
CA SER A 59 -20.98 2.14 1.32
C SER A 59 -20.79 2.49 2.80
N SER A 60 -19.81 1.89 3.47
CA SER A 60 -19.49 2.20 4.88
C SER A 60 -18.89 3.59 5.05
N LEU A 61 -17.95 4.01 4.18
CA LEU A 61 -17.39 5.36 4.20
C LEU A 61 -18.45 6.43 3.86
N PHE A 62 -19.38 6.13 2.97
CA PHE A 62 -20.55 6.99 2.70
C PHE A 62 -21.43 7.13 3.96
N LEU A 63 -21.80 6.02 4.61
CA LEU A 63 -22.59 6.04 5.85
C LEU A 63 -21.86 6.76 7.00
N LEU A 64 -20.55 6.56 7.13
CA LEU A 64 -19.70 7.28 8.10
C LEU A 64 -19.66 8.79 7.80
N THR A 65 -19.58 9.19 6.53
CA THR A 65 -19.64 10.59 6.13
C THR A 65 -21.00 11.21 6.50
N VAL A 66 -22.10 10.55 6.14
CA VAL A 66 -23.47 10.99 6.50
C VAL A 66 -23.64 11.10 8.02
N LEU A 67 -23.12 10.13 8.78
CA LEU A 67 -23.12 10.12 10.24
C LEU A 67 -22.38 11.34 10.80
N VAL A 68 -21.14 11.57 10.35
CA VAL A 68 -20.30 12.68 10.83
C VAL A 68 -20.92 14.04 10.48
N THR A 69 -21.33 14.26 9.23
CA THR A 69 -22.00 15.50 8.78
C THR A 69 -23.33 15.77 9.50
N ARG A 70 -24.01 14.73 10.02
CA ARG A 70 -25.26 14.87 10.78
C ARG A 70 -25.08 15.00 12.30
N LYS A 71 -23.88 14.76 12.84
CA LYS A 71 -23.62 14.73 14.29
C LYS A 71 -22.60 15.74 14.78
N LEU A 72 -21.63 16.15 13.98
CA LEU A 72 -20.70 17.21 14.36
C LEU A 72 -21.32 18.61 14.19
N PRO A 73 -21.06 19.54 15.11
CA PRO A 73 -21.23 20.97 14.85
C PRO A 73 -20.40 21.44 13.65
N VAL A 74 -20.84 22.49 12.95
CA VAL A 74 -20.19 23.00 11.73
C VAL A 74 -18.70 23.31 11.93
N ALA A 75 -18.33 23.86 13.10
CA ALA A 75 -16.93 24.13 13.43
C ALA A 75 -16.09 22.84 13.50
N GLU A 76 -16.54 21.83 14.24
CA GLU A 76 -15.85 20.54 14.35
C GLU A 76 -15.82 19.78 13.02
N TYR A 77 -16.88 19.87 12.21
CA TYR A 77 -16.90 19.31 10.86
C TYR A 77 -15.82 19.95 9.96
N GLY A 78 -15.56 21.25 10.11
CA GLY A 78 -14.44 21.93 9.46
C GLY A 78 -13.08 21.33 9.87
N VAL A 79 -12.86 21.15 11.19
CA VAL A 79 -11.66 20.48 11.73
C VAL A 79 -11.50 19.07 11.15
N TYR A 80 -12.58 18.30 11.09
CA TYR A 80 -12.62 16.93 10.56
C TYR A 80 -12.24 16.90 9.07
N ALA A 81 -12.81 17.80 8.27
CA ALA A 81 -12.54 17.89 6.84
C ALA A 81 -11.08 18.28 6.54
N VAL A 82 -10.52 19.27 7.27
CA VAL A 82 -9.11 19.66 7.15
C VAL A 82 -8.17 18.51 7.57
N SER A 83 -8.49 17.83 8.68
CA SER A 83 -7.71 16.69 9.18
C SER A 83 -7.68 15.52 8.18
N LEU A 84 -8.82 15.21 7.53
CA LEU A 84 -8.89 14.18 6.50
C LEU A 84 -8.25 14.60 5.17
N ALA A 85 -8.31 15.87 4.79
CA ALA A 85 -7.58 16.39 3.64
C ALA A 85 -6.06 16.20 3.83
N ALA A 86 -5.53 16.60 5.00
CA ALA A 86 -4.13 16.41 5.36
C ALA A 86 -3.75 14.92 5.39
N PHE A 87 -4.56 14.05 6.00
CA PHE A 87 -4.39 12.60 5.96
C PHE A 87 -4.27 12.07 4.53
N ASN A 88 -5.24 12.39 3.65
CA ASN A 88 -5.28 11.87 2.29
C ASN A 88 -4.07 12.34 1.47
N THR A 89 -3.68 13.61 1.58
CA THR A 89 -2.47 14.14 0.94
C THR A 89 -1.22 13.36 1.35
N ILE A 90 -1.07 13.06 2.64
CA ILE A 90 0.09 12.32 3.15
C ILE A 90 0.01 10.85 2.76
N ALA A 91 -1.18 10.23 2.74
CA ALA A 91 -1.37 8.86 2.29
C ALA A 91 -0.96 8.67 0.82
N TYR A 92 -1.28 9.62 -0.07
CA TYR A 92 -0.81 9.60 -1.46
C TYR A 92 0.71 9.76 -1.60
N ILE A 93 1.35 10.58 -0.75
CA ILE A 93 2.82 10.71 -0.72
C ILE A 93 3.48 9.41 -0.21
N VAL A 94 2.89 8.78 0.81
CA VAL A 94 3.34 7.51 1.40
C VAL A 94 3.14 6.32 0.45
N ALA A 95 2.13 6.38 -0.44
CA ALA A 95 1.89 5.36 -1.45
C ALA A 95 3.11 5.17 -2.36
N LEU A 96 3.63 6.26 -2.93
CA LEU A 96 4.87 6.32 -3.73
C LEU A 96 4.95 5.22 -4.84
N GLY A 97 3.80 4.78 -5.36
CA GLY A 97 3.69 3.70 -6.35
C GLY A 97 4.07 2.29 -5.85
N LEU A 98 4.30 2.08 -4.54
CA LEU A 98 4.65 0.76 -4.01
C LEU A 98 3.51 -0.25 -4.21
N GLU A 99 2.26 0.20 -4.09
CA GLU A 99 1.07 -0.61 -4.39
C GLU A 99 1.02 -1.06 -5.86
N ASP A 100 1.33 -0.19 -6.82
CA ASP A 100 1.32 -0.52 -8.27
C ASP A 100 2.50 -1.43 -8.65
N ALA A 101 3.67 -1.20 -8.06
CA ALA A 101 4.81 -2.11 -8.16
C ALA A 101 4.47 -3.49 -7.54
N THR A 102 3.67 -3.52 -6.47
CA THR A 102 3.22 -4.75 -5.81
C THR A 102 2.26 -5.55 -6.69
N THR A 103 1.25 -4.91 -7.28
CA THR A 103 0.30 -5.57 -8.19
C THR A 103 0.95 -6.03 -9.49
N THR A 104 1.98 -5.31 -9.97
CA THR A 104 2.71 -5.66 -11.20
C THR A 104 3.75 -6.77 -10.98
N PHE A 105 4.67 -6.61 -10.03
CA PHE A 105 5.85 -7.48 -9.93
C PHE A 105 5.66 -8.71 -9.03
N VAL A 106 4.81 -8.66 -8.00
CA VAL A 106 4.62 -9.82 -7.10
C VAL A 106 3.99 -11.03 -7.78
N PRO A 107 2.93 -10.93 -8.61
CA PRO A 107 2.37 -12.10 -9.31
C PRO A 107 3.36 -12.69 -10.30
N ARG A 108 4.13 -11.82 -10.97
CA ARG A 108 5.15 -12.20 -11.94
C ARG A 108 6.28 -12.97 -11.28
N VAL A 109 6.91 -12.43 -10.24
CA VAL A 109 7.99 -13.09 -9.50
C VAL A 109 7.49 -14.36 -8.79
N PHE A 110 6.22 -14.42 -8.38
CA PHE A 110 5.59 -15.64 -7.87
C PHE A 110 5.47 -16.71 -8.95
N ALA A 111 5.02 -16.38 -10.16
CA ALA A 111 4.89 -17.34 -11.26
C ALA A 111 6.24 -17.78 -11.85
N GLU A 112 7.18 -16.85 -12.08
CA GLU A 112 8.47 -17.12 -12.74
C GLU A 112 9.52 -17.73 -11.78
N HIS A 113 9.53 -17.33 -10.51
CA HIS A 113 10.58 -17.69 -9.54
C HIS A 113 10.04 -18.31 -8.23
N GLY A 114 8.73 -18.54 -8.16
CA GLY A 114 8.05 -19.23 -7.07
C GLY A 114 7.85 -18.40 -5.80
N LYS A 115 6.97 -18.93 -4.94
CA LYS A 115 6.63 -18.39 -3.61
C LYS A 115 7.81 -17.80 -2.80
N ALA A 116 8.97 -18.47 -2.77
CA ALA A 116 10.13 -18.06 -1.97
C ALA A 116 10.77 -16.76 -2.49
N ALA A 117 10.83 -16.55 -3.81
CA ALA A 117 11.34 -15.32 -4.41
C ALA A 117 10.36 -14.16 -4.17
N ALA A 118 9.05 -14.40 -4.35
CA ALA A 118 8.01 -13.44 -4.04
C ALA A 118 8.06 -12.99 -2.57
N ALA A 119 8.28 -13.92 -1.63
CA ALA A 119 8.45 -13.60 -0.20
C ALA A 119 9.68 -12.74 0.10
N VAL A 120 10.74 -12.76 -0.72
CA VAL A 120 11.88 -11.83 -0.60
C VAL A 120 11.50 -10.44 -1.13
N LEU A 121 10.84 -10.36 -2.30
CA LEU A 121 10.36 -9.09 -2.87
C LEU A 121 9.40 -8.37 -1.92
N ILE A 122 8.40 -9.08 -1.39
CA ILE A 122 7.43 -8.53 -0.44
C ILE A 122 8.12 -8.01 0.83
N ARG A 123 9.11 -8.71 1.38
CA ARG A 123 9.90 -8.21 2.52
C ARG A 123 10.64 -6.91 2.19
N ARG A 124 11.23 -6.78 1.00
CA ARG A 124 11.89 -5.54 0.56
C ARG A 124 10.90 -4.38 0.42
N LEU A 125 9.72 -4.63 -0.16
CA LEU A 125 8.66 -3.63 -0.30
C LEU A 125 8.13 -3.17 1.07
N LEU A 126 7.91 -4.10 2.01
CA LEU A 126 7.51 -3.77 3.39
C LEU A 126 8.57 -2.96 4.14
N VAL A 127 9.85 -3.30 4.02
CA VAL A 127 10.95 -2.55 4.65
C VAL A 127 11.06 -1.13 4.05
N LEU A 128 10.95 -0.99 2.72
CA LEU A 128 10.93 0.31 2.06
C LEU A 128 9.73 1.15 2.53
N ARG A 129 8.55 0.54 2.66
CA ARG A 129 7.35 1.22 3.16
C ARG A 129 7.47 1.66 4.62
N LEU A 130 8.08 0.83 5.47
CA LEU A 130 8.36 1.22 6.86
C LEU A 130 9.36 2.38 6.92
N ALA A 131 10.38 2.41 6.06
CA ALA A 131 11.31 3.55 5.98
C ALA A 131 10.61 4.84 5.53
N ILE A 132 9.75 4.77 4.50
CA ILE A 132 8.90 5.90 4.05
C ILE A 132 7.99 6.37 5.19
N LEU A 133 7.30 5.46 5.87
CA LEU A 133 6.39 5.77 6.97
C LEU A 133 7.12 6.40 8.17
N VAL A 134 8.29 5.90 8.57
CA VAL A 134 9.10 6.49 9.65
C VAL A 134 9.55 7.90 9.27
N LEU A 135 9.95 8.14 8.02
CA LEU A 135 10.28 9.47 7.53
C LEU A 135 9.06 10.40 7.57
N SER A 136 7.90 9.97 7.04
CA SER A 136 6.66 10.76 7.08
C SER A 136 6.21 11.07 8.51
N LEU A 137 6.25 10.10 9.43
CA LEU A 137 5.94 10.29 10.85
C LEU A 137 6.87 11.33 11.50
N THR A 138 8.17 11.23 11.24
CA THR A 138 9.18 12.18 11.75
C THR A 138 8.90 13.60 11.22
N LEU A 139 8.57 13.72 9.93
CA LEU A 139 8.25 15.02 9.32
C LEU A 139 6.95 15.61 9.88
N MET A 140 5.90 14.80 10.07
CA MET A 140 4.62 15.22 10.64
C MET A 140 4.75 15.67 12.10
N LEU A 141 5.39 14.86 12.95
CA LEU A 141 5.39 15.09 14.39
C LEU A 141 6.45 16.12 14.84
N LEU A 142 7.55 16.28 14.10
CA LEU A 142 8.69 17.10 14.52
C LEU A 142 9.08 18.21 13.53
N ALA A 143 8.80 18.06 12.23
CA ALA A 143 9.33 18.97 11.21
C ALA A 143 8.31 19.94 10.58
N LEU A 144 7.00 19.82 10.79
CA LEU A 144 5.99 20.72 10.21
C LEU A 144 6.31 22.23 10.39
N PRO A 145 6.70 22.72 11.59
CA PRO A 145 7.04 24.14 11.76
C PRO A 145 8.29 24.57 10.99
N VAL A 146 9.24 23.64 10.83
CA VAL A 146 10.53 23.84 10.14
C VAL A 146 10.33 23.84 8.62
N LEU A 147 9.55 22.89 8.10
CA LEU A 147 9.08 22.86 6.71
C LEU A 147 8.37 24.15 6.34
N ALA A 148 7.48 24.65 7.21
CA ALA A 148 6.82 25.93 7.00
C ALA A 148 7.80 27.11 6.88
N SER A 149 8.84 27.18 7.72
CA SER A 149 9.88 28.23 7.58
C SER A 149 10.71 28.09 6.29
N LEU A 150 11.04 26.86 5.87
CA LEU A 150 11.77 26.62 4.62
C LEU A 150 10.92 27.00 3.39
N ILE A 151 9.61 26.76 3.44
CA ILE A 151 8.68 27.12 2.37
C ILE A 151 8.49 28.64 2.27
N VAL A 152 8.43 29.38 3.39
CA VAL A 152 8.39 30.86 3.37
C VAL A 152 9.64 31.46 2.72
N ALA A 153 10.80 30.80 2.84
CA ALA A 153 12.05 31.25 2.20
C ALA A 153 12.05 31.10 0.67
N ILE A 154 11.05 30.43 0.07
CA ILE A 154 10.91 30.29 -1.39
C ILE A 154 10.08 31.49 -1.92
N PRO A 155 10.66 32.39 -2.75
CA PRO A 155 10.01 33.61 -3.22
C PRO A 155 9.05 33.32 -4.38
N TYR A 156 7.92 32.67 -4.09
CA TYR A 156 6.91 32.29 -5.08
C TYR A 156 5.49 32.60 -4.58
N SER A 157 4.63 33.12 -5.45
CA SER A 157 3.26 33.53 -5.13
C SER A 157 2.37 32.33 -4.79
N GLY A 158 2.34 31.98 -3.50
CA GLY A 158 1.55 30.87 -2.95
C GLY A 158 2.20 30.18 -1.74
N THR A 159 3.53 30.29 -1.58
CA THR A 159 4.28 29.62 -0.50
C THR A 159 3.85 30.07 0.88
N ALA A 160 3.52 31.36 1.06
CA ALA A 160 2.97 31.90 2.30
C ALA A 160 1.65 31.21 2.73
N GLY A 161 0.76 30.86 1.79
CA GLY A 161 -0.49 30.16 2.09
C GLY A 161 -0.25 28.70 2.51
N ILE A 162 0.68 28.01 1.84
CA ILE A 162 1.11 26.65 2.21
C ILE A 162 1.73 26.65 3.61
N ALA A 163 2.63 27.59 3.90
CA ALA A 163 3.28 27.71 5.20
C ALA A 163 2.33 28.13 6.33
N ALA A 164 1.26 28.89 6.02
CA ALA A 164 0.19 29.17 6.97
C ALA A 164 -0.58 27.88 7.32
N GLY A 165 -0.95 27.07 6.32
CA GLY A 165 -1.62 25.78 6.55
C GLY A 165 -0.77 24.77 7.35
N LEU A 166 0.54 24.71 7.09
CA LEU A 166 1.49 23.90 7.86
C LEU A 166 1.70 24.40 9.31
N ARG A 167 1.20 25.59 9.64
CA ARG A 167 1.23 26.21 10.98
C ARG A 167 -0.15 26.37 11.61
N ASP A 168 -1.19 25.82 10.97
CA ASP A 168 -2.57 25.92 11.49
C ASP A 168 -2.66 25.23 12.86
N PRO A 169 -2.98 25.95 13.95
CA PRO A 169 -3.10 25.37 15.28
C PRO A 169 -4.20 24.30 15.36
N VAL A 170 -5.20 24.34 14.47
CA VAL A 170 -6.27 23.35 14.36
C VAL A 170 -5.75 22.03 13.78
N LEU A 171 -4.87 22.08 12.77
CA LEU A 171 -4.22 20.88 12.23
C LEU A 171 -3.19 20.32 13.22
N LEU A 172 -2.41 21.20 13.87
CA LEU A 172 -1.36 20.81 14.81
C LEU A 172 -1.91 20.19 16.11
N SER A 173 -3.09 20.60 16.59
CA SER A 173 -3.72 19.96 17.76
C SER A 173 -4.18 18.51 17.50
N HIS A 174 -4.41 18.14 16.24
CA HIS A 174 -4.83 16.80 15.82
C HIS A 174 -3.77 16.01 15.04
N ILE A 175 -2.53 16.51 14.92
CA ILE A 175 -1.50 15.86 14.12
C ILE A 175 -1.15 14.45 14.62
N THR A 176 -1.22 14.20 15.94
CA THR A 176 -0.88 12.90 16.55
C THR A 176 -1.78 11.76 16.08
N PRO A 177 -3.13 11.81 16.23
CA PRO A 177 -3.99 10.76 15.68
C PRO A 177 -3.90 10.65 14.15
N ILE A 178 -3.71 11.77 13.43
CA ILE A 178 -3.51 11.73 11.96
C ILE A 178 -2.23 10.96 11.61
N ALA A 179 -1.12 11.20 12.31
CA ALA A 179 0.15 10.51 12.12
C ALA A 179 0.05 9.00 12.40
N VAL A 180 -0.62 8.62 13.50
CA VAL A 180 -0.86 7.21 13.84
C VAL A 180 -1.78 6.55 12.81
N TYR A 181 -2.77 7.27 12.28
CA TYR A 181 -3.64 6.79 11.21
C TYR A 181 -2.89 6.59 9.89
N VAL A 182 -1.97 7.48 9.51
CA VAL A 182 -1.06 7.31 8.36
C VAL A 182 -0.22 6.04 8.51
N LEU A 183 0.31 5.75 9.71
CA LEU A 183 1.08 4.53 9.98
C LEU A 183 0.25 3.25 9.77
N GLY A 184 -0.90 3.13 10.45
CA GLY A 184 -1.73 1.92 10.34
C GLY A 184 -2.34 1.73 8.96
N ASN A 185 -2.82 2.81 8.33
CA ASN A 185 -3.35 2.78 6.97
C ASN A 185 -2.26 2.41 5.95
N GLY A 186 -1.10 3.08 6.01
CA GLY A 186 -0.02 2.91 5.04
C GLY A 186 0.66 1.54 5.09
N VAL A 187 0.63 0.83 6.22
CA VAL A 187 0.99 -0.61 6.30
C VAL A 187 -0.14 -1.49 5.73
N SER A 188 -1.38 -1.19 6.12
CA SER A 188 -2.57 -1.97 5.70
C SER A 188 -2.78 -1.97 4.18
N SER A 189 -2.58 -0.84 3.51
CA SER A 189 -2.80 -0.70 2.06
C SER A 189 -1.81 -1.54 1.26
N LEU A 190 -0.52 -1.53 1.62
CA LEU A 190 0.49 -2.32 0.94
C LEU A 190 0.29 -3.83 1.16
N ILE A 191 -0.08 -4.27 2.37
CA ILE A 191 -0.41 -5.69 2.60
C ILE A 191 -1.70 -6.08 1.85
N THR A 192 -2.66 -5.17 1.73
CA THR A 192 -3.86 -5.38 0.91
C THR A 192 -3.49 -5.57 -0.57
N ALA A 193 -2.57 -4.75 -1.11
CA ALA A 193 -2.05 -4.92 -2.47
C ALA A 193 -1.32 -6.27 -2.66
N VAL A 194 -0.54 -6.74 -1.67
CA VAL A 194 0.07 -8.08 -1.67
C VAL A 194 -0.99 -9.19 -1.64
N CYS A 195 -2.09 -9.01 -0.90
CA CYS A 195 -3.17 -9.99 -0.85
C CYS A 195 -3.98 -10.03 -2.14
N ALA A 196 -4.17 -8.89 -2.81
CA ALA A 196 -4.79 -8.79 -4.13
C ALA A 196 -3.92 -9.45 -5.21
N SER A 197 -2.62 -9.12 -5.24
CA SER A 197 -1.68 -9.64 -6.24
C SER A 197 -1.50 -11.16 -6.14
N LEU A 198 -1.60 -11.75 -4.94
CA LEU A 198 -1.55 -13.20 -4.71
C LEU A 198 -2.92 -13.91 -4.78
N MET A 199 -4.00 -13.23 -5.20
CA MET A 199 -5.36 -13.77 -5.29
C MET A 199 -5.86 -14.38 -3.96
N ARG A 200 -5.80 -13.59 -2.88
CA ARG A 200 -6.14 -13.99 -1.49
C ARG A 200 -7.21 -13.11 -0.83
N MET A 201 -8.10 -12.53 -1.63
CA MET A 201 -9.09 -11.52 -1.19
C MET A 201 -10.07 -11.96 -0.08
N ARG A 202 -10.22 -13.27 0.19
CA ARG A 202 -11.00 -13.76 1.35
C ARG A 202 -10.54 -13.17 2.68
N PHE A 203 -9.23 -13.04 2.89
CA PHE A 203 -8.70 -12.52 4.16
C PHE A 203 -8.88 -11.00 4.27
N VAL A 204 -8.62 -10.27 3.16
CA VAL A 204 -8.87 -8.82 3.05
C VAL A 204 -10.33 -8.49 3.34
N PHE A 205 -11.26 -9.23 2.72
CA PHE A 205 -12.69 -9.03 2.89
C PHE A 205 -13.12 -9.21 4.36
N VAL A 206 -12.63 -10.25 5.05
CA VAL A 206 -12.99 -10.50 6.45
C VAL A 206 -12.36 -9.45 7.38
N VAL A 207 -11.04 -9.25 7.34
CA VAL A 207 -10.35 -8.39 8.32
C VAL A 207 -10.58 -6.90 8.04
N GLY A 208 -10.47 -6.48 6.78
CA GLY A 208 -10.81 -5.11 6.38
C GLY A 208 -12.30 -4.84 6.55
N GLY A 209 -13.18 -5.80 6.20
CA GLY A 209 -14.62 -5.66 6.34
C GLY A 209 -15.07 -5.53 7.80
N LEU A 210 -14.52 -6.34 8.71
CA LEU A 210 -14.77 -6.23 10.16
C LEU A 210 -14.19 -4.95 10.76
N THR A 211 -12.98 -4.53 10.35
CA THR A 211 -12.41 -3.24 10.76
C THR A 211 -13.31 -2.08 10.33
N GLN A 212 -13.79 -2.10 9.09
CA GLN A 212 -14.67 -1.08 8.53
C GLN A 212 -16.04 -1.06 9.21
N LEU A 213 -16.58 -2.23 9.60
CA LEU A 213 -17.79 -2.34 10.41
C LEU A 213 -17.58 -1.76 11.81
N ALA A 214 -16.49 -2.15 12.48
CA ALA A 214 -16.15 -1.67 13.82
C ALA A 214 -15.93 -0.15 13.84
N LEU A 215 -15.24 0.40 12.83
CA LEU A 215 -15.08 1.84 12.63
C LEU A 215 -16.43 2.56 12.53
N LEU A 216 -17.37 2.06 11.72
CA LEU A 216 -18.69 2.66 11.54
C LEU A 216 -19.53 2.62 12.84
N VAL A 217 -19.57 1.46 13.49
CA VAL A 217 -20.35 1.24 14.73
C VAL A 217 -19.77 2.03 15.89
N LEU A 218 -18.45 2.03 16.08
CA LEU A 218 -17.80 2.79 17.16
C LEU A 218 -17.86 4.30 16.89
N SER A 219 -17.81 4.76 15.63
CA SER A 219 -18.00 6.18 15.29
C SER A 219 -19.39 6.67 15.71
N PHE A 220 -20.43 5.84 15.54
CA PHE A 220 -21.77 6.17 16.04
C PHE A 220 -21.75 6.39 17.56
N PHE A 221 -21.15 5.49 18.34
CA PHE A 221 -21.07 5.67 19.80
C PHE A 221 -20.22 6.88 20.21
N VAL A 222 -19.04 7.06 19.61
CA VAL A 222 -18.13 8.19 19.88
C VAL A 222 -18.82 9.54 19.64
N LEU A 223 -19.59 9.68 18.56
CA LEU A 223 -20.33 10.91 18.27
C LEU A 223 -21.59 11.09 19.12
N GLN A 224 -22.25 10.01 19.54
CA GLN A 224 -23.39 10.07 20.47
C GLN A 224 -22.95 10.44 21.91
N LEU A 225 -21.71 10.10 22.29
CA LEU A 225 -21.07 10.48 23.55
C LEU A 225 -20.46 11.89 23.54
N GLY A 226 -20.53 12.62 22.42
CA GLY A 226 -20.01 13.99 22.31
C GLY A 226 -18.47 14.09 22.31
N TRP A 227 -17.74 13.03 21.97
CA TRP A 227 -16.26 13.04 21.94
C TRP A 227 -15.67 13.75 20.71
N GLY A 228 -16.54 14.24 19.82
CA GLY A 228 -16.20 15.16 18.74
C GLY A 228 -15.25 14.60 17.68
N THR A 229 -14.69 15.51 16.88
CA THR A 229 -13.73 15.18 15.82
C THR A 229 -12.52 14.42 16.35
N ASN A 230 -11.99 14.79 17.53
CA ASN A 230 -10.81 14.16 18.10
C ASN A 230 -11.04 12.66 18.40
N GLY A 231 -12.22 12.31 18.94
CA GLY A 231 -12.59 10.92 19.18
C GLY A 231 -12.65 10.09 17.89
N VAL A 232 -13.18 10.65 16.81
CA VAL A 232 -13.25 9.96 15.51
C VAL A 232 -11.86 9.80 14.87
N LEU A 233 -10.98 10.80 14.97
CA LEU A 233 -9.59 10.70 14.48
C LEU A 233 -8.78 9.65 15.25
N TRP A 234 -8.94 9.57 16.58
CA TRP A 234 -8.33 8.49 17.37
C TRP A 234 -8.92 7.11 17.06
N LEU A 235 -10.20 7.02 16.73
CA LEU A 235 -10.83 5.77 16.30
C LEU A 235 -10.25 5.29 14.95
N PHE A 236 -10.13 6.18 13.95
CA PHE A 236 -9.43 5.88 12.69
C PHE A 236 -8.02 5.34 12.94
N ALA A 237 -7.25 6.04 13.78
CA ALA A 237 -5.89 5.65 14.15
C ALA A 237 -5.83 4.24 14.76
N ILE A 238 -6.62 3.98 15.81
CA ILE A 238 -6.64 2.72 16.55
C ILE A 238 -7.13 1.56 15.66
N CYS A 239 -8.23 1.73 14.92
CA CYS A 239 -8.73 0.72 13.99
C CYS A 239 -7.71 0.39 12.90
N SER A 240 -6.99 1.38 12.38
CA SER A 240 -5.96 1.14 11.35
C SER A 240 -4.74 0.37 11.88
N LEU A 241 -4.34 0.59 13.14
CA LEU A 241 -3.27 -0.18 13.78
C LEU A 241 -3.67 -1.63 14.02
N PHE A 242 -4.89 -1.89 14.52
CA PHE A 242 -5.39 -3.26 14.69
C PHE A 242 -5.50 -4.01 13.35
N ASN A 243 -5.98 -3.33 12.31
CA ASN A 243 -6.04 -3.87 10.95
C ASN A 243 -4.63 -4.18 10.42
N ALA A 244 -3.67 -3.26 10.55
CA ALA A 244 -2.28 -3.49 10.18
C ALA A 244 -1.64 -4.67 10.93
N ALA A 245 -1.89 -4.79 12.24
CA ALA A 245 -1.39 -5.89 13.07
C ALA A 245 -1.99 -7.24 12.64
N ALA A 246 -3.29 -7.31 12.38
CA ALA A 246 -3.95 -8.51 11.87
C ALA A 246 -3.43 -8.92 10.48
N PHE A 247 -3.22 -7.94 9.59
CA PHE A 247 -2.60 -8.16 8.28
C PHE A 247 -1.15 -8.65 8.39
N LEU A 248 -0.33 -8.06 9.27
CA LEU A 248 1.05 -8.50 9.52
C LEU A 248 1.10 -9.92 10.07
N PHE A 249 0.30 -10.24 11.09
CA PHE A 249 0.26 -11.56 11.73
C PHE A 249 -0.10 -12.68 10.73
N TRP A 250 -1.07 -12.43 9.85
CA TRP A 250 -1.45 -13.39 8.81
C TRP A 250 -0.42 -13.50 7.68
N LEU A 251 0.30 -12.40 7.36
CA LEU A 251 1.34 -12.40 6.34
C LEU A 251 2.64 -13.06 6.85
N THR A 252 2.94 -12.99 8.16
CA THR A 252 4.10 -13.60 8.83
C THR A 252 4.49 -14.99 8.31
N PRO A 253 3.62 -16.03 8.31
CA PRO A 253 3.98 -17.35 7.82
C PRO A 253 4.43 -17.36 6.35
N PHE A 254 3.92 -16.47 5.50
CA PHE A 254 4.35 -16.34 4.10
C PHE A 254 5.74 -15.67 3.99
N LEU A 255 6.04 -14.68 4.83
CA LEU A 255 7.30 -13.93 4.79
C LEU A 255 8.51 -14.78 5.22
N PHE A 256 8.31 -15.73 6.13
CA PHE A 256 9.37 -16.55 6.71
C PHE A 256 9.58 -17.89 6.01
N GLU A 257 8.83 -18.20 4.96
CA GLU A 257 8.98 -19.47 4.24
C GLU A 257 10.27 -19.49 3.40
N ARG A 258 11.25 -20.26 3.88
CA ARG A 258 12.56 -20.45 3.23
C ARG A 258 12.45 -21.49 2.10
N LYS A 259 13.23 -21.33 1.02
CA LYS A 259 13.52 -22.46 0.11
C LYS A 259 14.04 -23.62 0.99
N ARG A 260 13.37 -24.78 0.96
CA ARG A 260 13.99 -26.01 1.46
C ARG A 260 15.26 -26.24 0.62
N PRO A 261 16.39 -26.67 1.20
CA PRO A 261 17.52 -27.09 0.39
C PRO A 261 17.05 -28.22 -0.53
N GLN A 262 17.36 -28.11 -1.83
CA GLN A 262 17.18 -29.23 -2.74
C GLN A 262 18.13 -30.33 -2.29
N GLN A 263 17.59 -31.46 -1.84
CA GLN A 263 18.41 -32.66 -1.65
C GLN A 263 18.92 -33.07 -3.03
N PRO A 264 20.24 -33.26 -3.22
CA PRO A 264 20.72 -33.90 -4.42
C PRO A 264 20.19 -35.35 -4.47
N LEU A 265 19.78 -35.76 -5.66
CA LEU A 265 19.59 -37.16 -6.03
C LEU A 265 20.92 -37.74 -6.53
#